data_AF-A0A3A6E855-F1
#
_entry.id   AF-A0A3A6E855-F1
#
_cell.length_a   1.000
_cell.length_b   1.000
_cell.length_c   1.000
_cell.angle_alpha   90.00
_cell.angle_beta   90.00
_cell.angle_gamma   90.00
#
_symmetry.space_group_name_H-M   'P 1'
#
loop_
_entity.id
_entity.type
_entity.pdbx_description
1 polymer ?
#
loop_
_entity_poly.entity_id
_entity_poly.type
_entity_poly.pdbx_seq_one_letter_code
_entity_poly.pdbx_strand_id
1 'polypeptide(L)'
;MRTAILNRRDLSTQQTKERSTSQVKREDVSKIIPGITSDQLDSIMNLHGADITAKVNEITTLKAEKTTLTEQLSTANSKLEGYDPEWKAKAEQAKTDAAAQVAALEKGYALERKASGLKFSSESARKAFLTEAKAQNFAMKDGEIMGFDDYVKAFKESDPSAILPDGGMARFSASATGAPGQPANTHEAANAAFRAAFGQKG
;
A
#
# COMPACT_ATOMS: atom_id res chain seq x y z
N MET A 1 -3.11 23.53 -18.03
CA MET A 1 -2.21 24.66 -17.66
C MET A 1 -0.91 24.72 -18.48
N ARG A 2 -0.30 23.60 -18.92
CA ARG A 2 0.95 23.62 -19.72
C ARG A 2 0.84 24.33 -21.09
N THR A 3 -0.31 24.26 -21.76
CA THR A 3 -0.53 24.83 -23.11
C THR A 3 -0.57 26.36 -23.13
N ALA A 4 -1.06 27.00 -22.05
CA ALA A 4 -1.17 28.47 -21.97
C ALA A 4 0.18 29.15 -21.72
N ILE A 5 1.13 28.46 -21.09
CA ILE A 5 2.46 28.99 -20.73
C ILE A 5 3.41 28.99 -21.93
N LEU A 6 3.28 28.01 -22.85
CA LEU A 6 4.04 28.00 -24.10
C LEU A 6 3.62 29.17 -25.00
N ASN A 7 2.31 29.38 -25.16
CA ASN A 7 1.78 30.39 -26.08
C ASN A 7 2.14 31.83 -25.66
N ARG A 8 2.19 32.11 -24.35
CA ARG A 8 2.57 33.43 -23.82
C ARG A 8 4.07 33.73 -23.98
N ARG A 9 4.93 32.69 -23.98
CA ARG A 9 6.37 32.84 -24.24
C ARG A 9 6.65 33.19 -25.70
N ASP A 10 5.89 32.64 -26.65
CA ASP A 10 6.07 32.91 -28.07
C ASP A 10 5.69 34.36 -28.45
N LEU A 11 4.54 34.83 -27.96
CA LEU A 11 4.10 36.24 -28.17
C LEU A 11 5.10 37.27 -27.61
N SER A 12 5.66 37.03 -26.43
CA SER A 12 6.66 37.92 -25.83
C SER A 12 7.96 37.96 -26.63
N THR A 13 8.34 36.84 -27.26
CA THR A 13 9.56 36.71 -28.08
C THR A 13 9.39 37.38 -29.45
N GLN A 14 8.17 37.35 -30.01
CA GLN A 14 7.87 38.07 -31.26
C GLN A 14 7.80 39.59 -31.07
N GLN A 15 7.16 40.08 -30.00
CA GLN A 15 7.11 41.53 -29.71
C GLN A 15 8.48 42.15 -29.42
N THR A 16 9.40 41.41 -28.81
CA THR A 16 10.77 41.91 -28.59
C THR A 16 11.60 41.94 -29.87
N LYS A 17 11.34 41.02 -30.81
CA LYS A 17 12.05 40.97 -32.10
C LYS A 17 11.66 42.13 -33.04
N GLU A 18 10.40 42.55 -33.03
CA GLU A 18 9.92 43.69 -33.84
C GLU A 18 10.39 45.05 -33.31
N ARG A 19 10.65 45.19 -32.00
CA ARG A 19 11.14 46.46 -31.43
C ARG A 19 12.65 46.67 -31.58
N SER A 20 13.42 45.65 -31.93
CA SER A 20 14.88 45.73 -31.97
C SER A 20 15.49 46.30 -33.27
N THR A 21 14.73 46.61 -34.32
CA THR A 21 15.33 46.95 -35.63
C THR A 21 14.81 48.21 -36.35
N SER A 22 13.94 49.02 -35.75
CA SER A 22 13.56 50.31 -36.36
C SER A 22 14.59 51.41 -36.02
N GLN A 23 15.71 51.46 -36.76
CA GLN A 23 16.65 52.58 -36.67
C GLN A 23 16.02 53.88 -37.20
N VAL A 24 16.18 54.98 -36.45
CA VAL A 24 15.77 56.32 -36.90
C VAL A 24 16.58 56.75 -38.12
N LYS A 25 15.90 57.14 -39.19
CA LYS A 25 16.53 57.58 -40.45
C LYS A 25 16.69 59.08 -40.51
N ARG A 26 17.80 59.52 -41.11
CA ARG A 26 18.20 60.94 -41.17
C ARG A 26 17.21 61.76 -41.97
N GLU A 27 16.66 61.16 -43.02
CA GLU A 27 15.62 61.72 -43.86
C GLU A 27 14.30 61.91 -43.12
N ASP A 28 13.98 61.01 -42.17
CA ASP A 28 12.72 61.07 -41.43
C ASP A 28 12.76 62.16 -40.35
N VAL A 29 13.90 62.33 -39.67
CA VAL A 29 14.09 63.42 -38.69
C VAL A 29 14.01 64.79 -39.38
N SER A 30 14.64 64.94 -40.55
CA SER A 30 14.61 66.18 -41.32
C SER A 30 13.20 66.56 -41.80
N LYS A 31 12.35 65.57 -42.14
CA LYS A 31 10.94 65.80 -42.49
C LYS A 31 10.08 66.22 -41.30
N ILE A 32 10.38 65.70 -40.10
CA ILE A 32 9.61 65.98 -38.87
C ILE A 32 9.99 67.33 -38.27
N ILE A 33 11.25 67.76 -38.43
CA ILE A 33 11.78 69.01 -37.88
C ILE A 33 12.31 69.89 -39.03
N PRO A 34 11.44 70.69 -39.68
CA PRO A 34 11.85 71.60 -40.73
C PRO A 34 12.88 72.64 -40.22
N GLY A 35 13.95 72.88 -40.97
CA GLY A 35 14.97 73.87 -40.62
C GLY A 35 16.04 73.42 -39.64
N ILE A 36 16.08 72.13 -39.27
CA ILE A 36 17.16 71.55 -38.46
C ILE A 36 18.52 71.69 -39.16
N THR A 37 19.56 72.08 -38.43
CA THR A 37 20.92 72.17 -38.97
C THR A 37 21.60 70.80 -39.03
N SER A 38 22.65 70.64 -39.84
CA SER A 38 23.42 69.39 -39.91
C SER A 38 23.96 68.97 -38.55
N ASP A 39 24.52 69.92 -37.79
CA ASP A 39 25.12 69.64 -36.47
C ASP A 39 24.08 69.19 -35.44
N GLN A 40 22.87 69.78 -35.49
CA GLN A 40 21.75 69.37 -34.63
C GLN A 40 21.26 67.97 -35.02
N LEU A 41 21.15 67.68 -36.32
CA LEU A 41 20.76 66.38 -36.84
C LEU A 41 21.79 65.30 -36.48
N ASP A 42 23.08 65.61 -36.56
CA ASP A 42 24.17 64.73 -36.16
C ASP A 42 24.18 64.45 -34.66
N SER A 43 23.92 65.47 -33.84
CA SER A 43 23.78 65.29 -32.39
C SER A 43 22.62 64.36 -32.03
N ILE A 44 21.46 64.51 -32.68
CA ILE A 44 20.30 63.63 -32.49
C ILE A 44 20.64 62.19 -32.91
N MET A 45 21.31 62.02 -34.05
CA MET A 45 21.68 60.69 -34.53
C MET A 45 22.70 59.99 -33.64
N ASN A 46 23.69 60.73 -33.13
CA ASN A 46 24.69 60.18 -32.23
C ASN A 46 24.09 59.78 -30.88
N LEU A 47 23.20 60.60 -30.30
CA LEU A 47 22.48 60.26 -29.07
C LEU A 47 21.60 59.01 -29.28
N HIS A 48 20.87 58.95 -30.38
CA HIS A 48 20.04 57.78 -30.70
C HIS A 48 20.87 56.51 -30.95
N GLY A 49 22.00 56.63 -31.65
CA GLY A 49 22.93 55.53 -31.86
C GLY A 49 23.51 55.01 -30.55
N ALA A 50 23.92 55.90 -29.65
CA ALA A 50 24.41 55.54 -28.32
C ALA A 50 23.35 54.80 -27.49
N ASP A 51 22.11 55.31 -27.48
CA ASP A 51 20.98 54.67 -26.80
C ASP A 51 20.64 53.29 -27.38
N ILE A 52 20.67 53.15 -28.71
CA ILE A 52 20.48 51.86 -29.37
C ILE A 52 21.57 50.88 -28.94
N THR A 53 22.85 51.28 -29.00
CA THR A 53 23.96 50.41 -28.61
C THR A 53 23.83 49.97 -27.15
N ALA A 54 23.48 50.89 -26.24
CA ALA A 54 23.24 50.56 -24.84
C ALA A 54 22.10 49.53 -24.67
N LYS A 55 20.98 49.72 -25.36
CA LYS A 55 19.84 48.78 -25.32
C LYS A 55 20.16 47.43 -25.96
N VAL A 56 20.93 47.40 -27.03
CA VAL A 56 21.37 46.15 -27.67
C VAL A 56 22.26 45.34 -26.71
N ASN A 57 23.17 46.01 -26.00
CA ASN A 57 24.01 45.37 -25.00
C ASN A 57 23.16 44.82 -23.84
N GLU A 58 22.20 45.60 -23.34
CA GLU A 58 21.27 45.17 -22.29
C GLU A 58 20.42 43.96 -22.73
N ILE A 59 19.84 43.99 -23.94
CA ILE A 59 19.07 42.87 -24.50
C ILE A 59 19.95 41.63 -24.65
N THR A 60 21.21 41.79 -25.05
CA THR A 60 22.15 40.68 -25.20
C THR A 60 22.44 40.03 -23.84
N THR A 61 22.68 40.84 -22.81
CA THR A 61 22.85 40.38 -21.42
C THR A 61 21.61 39.66 -20.91
N LEU A 62 20.42 40.28 -21.03
CA LEU A 62 19.17 39.68 -20.60
C LEU A 62 18.85 38.36 -21.32
N LYS A 63 19.24 38.23 -22.59
CA LYS A 63 19.08 36.99 -23.36
C LYS A 63 20.03 35.89 -22.87
N ALA A 64 21.27 36.24 -22.51
CA ALA A 64 22.20 35.31 -21.88
C ALA A 64 21.67 34.82 -20.52
N GLU A 65 21.24 35.75 -19.66
CA GLU A 65 20.65 35.43 -18.35
C GLU A 65 19.41 34.54 -18.47
N LYS A 66 18.50 34.86 -19.39
CA LYS A 66 17.31 34.02 -19.67
C LYS A 66 17.70 32.61 -20.08
N THR A 67 18.76 32.46 -20.87
CA THR A 67 19.26 31.15 -21.31
C THR A 67 19.77 30.35 -20.11
N THR A 68 20.62 30.96 -19.28
CA THR A 68 21.12 30.36 -18.04
C THR A 68 20.00 29.98 -17.07
N LEU A 69 19.02 30.86 -16.85
CA LEU A 69 17.87 30.56 -15.98
C LEU A 69 17.01 29.43 -16.53
N THR A 70 16.85 29.35 -17.85
CA THR A 70 16.11 28.27 -18.50
C THR A 70 16.82 26.92 -18.31
N GLU A 71 18.15 26.89 -18.44
CA GLU A 71 18.97 25.70 -18.20
C GLU A 71 18.96 25.27 -16.73
N GLN A 72 19.06 26.22 -15.80
CA GLN A 72 18.93 25.96 -14.36
C GLN A 72 17.57 25.39 -13.99
N LEU A 73 16.49 25.97 -14.54
CA LEU A 73 15.13 25.49 -14.33
C LEU A 73 14.92 24.08 -14.91
N SER A 74 15.48 23.81 -16.10
CA SER A 74 15.46 22.48 -16.70
C SER A 74 16.18 21.46 -15.81
N THR A 75 17.39 21.80 -15.35
CA THR A 75 18.19 20.96 -14.45
C THR A 75 17.51 20.70 -13.11
N ALA A 76 16.90 21.72 -12.51
CA ALA A 76 16.15 21.60 -11.26
C ALA A 76 14.92 20.69 -11.44
N ASN A 77 14.19 20.84 -12.55
CA ASN A 77 13.06 19.98 -12.87
C ASN A 77 13.50 18.52 -13.08
N SER A 78 14.59 18.26 -13.81
CA SER A 78 15.13 16.89 -13.97
C SER A 78 15.53 16.28 -12.63
N LYS A 79 16.12 17.08 -11.72
CA LYS A 79 16.46 16.61 -10.35
C LYS A 79 15.22 16.31 -9.51
N LEU A 80 14.15 17.09 -9.64
CA LEU A 80 12.87 16.84 -8.97
C LEU A 80 12.19 15.59 -9.50
N GLU A 81 12.18 15.37 -10.82
CA GLU A 81 11.66 14.14 -11.43
C GLU A 81 12.49 12.92 -11.01
N GLY A 82 13.81 13.07 -10.87
CA GLY A 82 14.72 12.02 -10.41
C GLY A 82 14.66 11.73 -8.91
N TYR A 83 14.17 12.66 -8.09
CA TYR A 83 14.04 12.46 -6.64
C TYR A 83 12.88 11.53 -6.27
N ASP A 84 11.90 11.35 -7.17
CA ASP A 84 10.61 10.77 -6.80
C ASP A 84 9.94 9.81 -7.83
N PRO A 85 10.65 8.80 -8.38
CA PRO A 85 10.00 7.65 -9.02
C PRO A 85 9.74 6.48 -8.05
N GLU A 86 10.62 6.25 -7.07
CA GLU A 86 10.52 5.09 -6.17
C GLU A 86 9.54 5.27 -5.01
N TRP A 87 9.40 6.48 -4.47
CA TRP A 87 8.51 6.73 -3.32
C TRP A 87 7.05 6.39 -3.61
N LYS A 88 6.55 6.62 -4.84
CA LYS A 88 5.18 6.30 -5.25
C LYS A 88 4.97 4.80 -5.25
N ALA A 89 5.91 4.07 -5.85
CA ALA A 89 5.90 2.61 -5.84
C ALA A 89 6.00 2.07 -4.40
N LYS A 90 6.89 2.64 -3.58
CA LYS A 90 7.09 2.25 -2.18
C LYS A 90 5.90 2.60 -1.29
N ALA A 91 5.21 3.71 -1.55
CA ALA A 91 4.02 4.12 -0.84
C ALA A 91 2.82 3.24 -1.21
N GLU A 92 2.62 2.93 -2.49
CA GLU A 92 1.58 1.98 -2.92
C GLU A 92 1.88 0.56 -2.45
N GLN A 93 3.14 0.13 -2.46
CA GLN A 93 3.55 -1.14 -1.88
C GLN A 93 3.27 -1.17 -0.37
N ALA A 94 3.70 -0.14 0.37
CA ALA A 94 3.46 -0.05 1.82
C ALA A 94 1.96 -0.02 2.16
N LYS A 95 1.13 0.62 1.33
CA LYS A 95 -0.33 0.63 1.47
C LYS A 95 -0.93 -0.76 1.23
N THR A 96 -0.45 -1.46 0.21
CA THR A 96 -0.88 -2.84 -0.11
C THR A 96 -0.46 -3.80 1.01
N ASP A 97 0.77 -3.68 1.50
CA ASP A 97 1.30 -4.50 2.59
C ASP A 97 0.55 -4.25 3.90
N ALA A 98 0.25 -2.98 4.21
CA ALA A 98 -0.55 -2.63 5.38
C ALA A 98 -1.98 -3.18 5.28
N ALA A 99 -2.62 -3.07 4.10
CA ALA A 99 -3.95 -3.64 3.87
C ALA A 99 -3.94 -5.17 4.01
N ALA A 100 -2.90 -5.84 3.50
CA ALA A 100 -2.72 -7.29 3.66
C ALA A 100 -2.52 -7.69 5.13
N GLN A 101 -1.73 -6.93 5.89
CA GLN A 101 -1.52 -7.18 7.33
C GLN A 101 -2.80 -6.97 8.13
N VAL A 102 -3.57 -5.90 7.85
CA VAL A 102 -4.86 -5.66 8.50
C VAL A 102 -5.83 -6.80 8.20
N ALA A 103 -5.96 -7.21 6.93
CA ALA A 103 -6.82 -8.34 6.56
C ALA A 103 -6.38 -9.66 7.22
N ALA A 104 -5.08 -9.92 7.33
CA ALA A 104 -4.55 -11.10 8.01
C ALA A 104 -4.85 -11.07 9.52
N LEU A 105 -4.74 -9.90 10.16
CA LEU A 105 -5.09 -9.71 11.56
C LEU A 105 -6.59 -9.89 11.80
N GLU A 106 -7.45 -9.26 10.99
CA GLU A 106 -8.90 -9.42 11.07
C GLU A 106 -9.32 -10.89 10.92
N LYS A 107 -8.72 -11.61 9.96
CA LYS A 107 -8.95 -13.06 9.78
C LYS A 107 -8.47 -13.85 11.00
N GLY A 108 -7.29 -13.52 11.52
CA GLY A 108 -6.75 -14.14 12.73
C GLY A 108 -7.68 -13.96 13.94
N TYR A 109 -8.16 -12.74 14.18
CA TYR A 109 -9.08 -12.44 15.29
C TYR A 109 -10.44 -13.12 15.14
N ALA A 110 -11.03 -13.10 13.94
CA ALA A 110 -12.29 -13.79 13.69
C ALA A 110 -12.16 -15.30 13.92
N LEU A 111 -11.03 -15.89 13.52
CA LEU A 111 -10.75 -17.31 13.70
C LEU A 111 -10.55 -17.66 15.17
N GLU A 112 -9.75 -16.86 15.90
CA GLU A 112 -9.53 -17.06 17.33
C GLU A 112 -10.82 -16.91 18.14
N ARG A 113 -11.71 -16.01 17.75
CA ARG A 113 -13.03 -15.83 18.37
C ARG A 113 -13.98 -17.00 18.11
N LYS A 114 -13.99 -17.57 16.90
CA LYS A 114 -14.79 -18.76 16.61
C LYS A 114 -14.19 -20.00 17.30
N ALA A 115 -12.87 -20.12 17.31
CA ALA A 115 -12.16 -21.21 17.98
C ALA A 115 -12.31 -21.16 19.51
N SER A 116 -12.41 -19.98 20.14
CA SER A 116 -12.64 -19.88 21.59
C SER A 116 -14.01 -20.44 22.04
N GLY A 117 -14.97 -20.56 21.11
CA GLY A 117 -16.23 -21.26 21.33
C GLY A 117 -16.08 -22.80 21.37
N LEU A 118 -14.91 -23.35 21.02
CA LEU A 118 -14.63 -24.78 21.02
C LEU A 118 -13.84 -25.19 22.27
N LYS A 119 -14.17 -26.35 22.84
CA LYS A 119 -13.44 -26.94 23.96
C LYS A 119 -12.35 -27.86 23.43
N PHE A 120 -11.12 -27.37 23.34
CA PHE A 120 -9.98 -28.20 22.94
C PHE A 120 -9.50 -29.10 24.10
N SER A 121 -9.01 -30.29 23.78
CA SER A 121 -8.44 -31.22 24.76
C SER A 121 -7.08 -30.77 25.31
N SER A 122 -6.36 -29.92 24.56
CA SER A 122 -5.08 -29.32 24.97
C SER A 122 -4.78 -28.02 24.24
N GLU A 123 -3.87 -27.19 24.79
CA GLU A 123 -3.35 -26.00 24.09
C GLU A 123 -2.60 -26.37 22.80
N SER A 124 -1.94 -27.53 22.76
CA SER A 124 -1.29 -28.04 21.55
C SER A 124 -2.30 -28.32 20.43
N ALA A 125 -3.43 -28.95 20.75
CA ALA A 125 -4.52 -29.21 19.80
C ALA A 125 -5.11 -27.89 19.28
N ARG A 126 -5.31 -26.91 20.16
CA ARG A 126 -5.77 -25.56 19.79
C ARG A 126 -4.79 -24.86 18.85
N LYS A 127 -3.47 -24.94 19.14
CA LYS A 127 -2.44 -24.31 18.31
C LYS A 127 -2.33 -24.97 16.93
N ALA A 128 -2.41 -26.29 16.86
CA ALA A 128 -2.44 -27.04 15.59
C ALA A 128 -3.66 -26.66 14.75
N PHE A 129 -4.85 -26.64 15.37
CA PHE A 129 -6.10 -26.20 14.74
C PHE A 129 -5.98 -24.79 14.16
N LEU A 130 -5.51 -23.82 14.96
CA LEU A 130 -5.38 -22.43 14.49
C LEU A 130 -4.33 -22.27 13.38
N THR A 131 -3.27 -23.08 13.38
CA THR A 131 -2.21 -23.02 12.35
C THR A 131 -2.75 -23.54 11.02
N GLU A 132 -3.41 -24.70 11.04
CA GLU A 132 -4.00 -25.31 9.85
C GLU A 132 -5.17 -24.48 9.32
N ALA A 133 -5.99 -23.93 10.21
CA ALA A 133 -7.06 -22.99 9.88
C ALA A 133 -6.54 -21.70 9.21
N LYS A 134 -5.39 -21.16 9.65
CA LYS A 134 -4.75 -20.02 8.98
C LYS A 134 -4.25 -20.39 7.57
N ALA A 135 -3.81 -21.63 7.37
CA ALA A 135 -3.36 -22.14 6.07
C ALA A 135 -4.52 -22.35 5.07
N GLN A 136 -5.72 -22.67 5.55
CA GLN A 136 -6.93 -22.80 4.72
C GLN A 136 -7.39 -21.49 4.06
N ASN A 137 -6.88 -20.34 4.50
CA ASN A 137 -7.18 -19.01 3.94
C ASN A 137 -8.69 -18.78 3.67
N PHE A 138 -9.50 -18.99 4.70
CA PHE A 138 -10.95 -18.87 4.59
C PHE A 138 -11.41 -17.57 3.92
N ALA A 139 -12.50 -17.69 3.17
CA ALA A 139 -13.22 -16.55 2.64
C ALA A 139 -13.92 -15.78 3.77
N MET A 140 -13.85 -14.46 3.71
CA MET A 140 -14.63 -13.59 4.59
C MET A 140 -15.86 -13.06 3.86
N LYS A 141 -17.01 -13.06 4.53
CA LYS A 141 -18.23 -12.39 4.08
C LYS A 141 -18.84 -11.61 5.25
N ASP A 142 -19.03 -10.31 5.06
CA ASP A 142 -19.61 -9.40 6.06
C ASP A 142 -18.92 -9.45 7.44
N GLY A 143 -17.60 -9.69 7.46
CA GLY A 143 -16.81 -9.82 8.71
C GLY A 143 -16.87 -11.19 9.38
N GLU A 144 -17.55 -12.18 8.79
CA GLU A 144 -17.54 -13.57 9.24
C GLU A 144 -16.71 -14.49 8.34
N ILE A 145 -16.12 -15.50 8.97
CA ILE A 145 -15.37 -16.57 8.30
C ILE A 145 -16.36 -17.60 7.76
N MET A 146 -16.38 -17.78 6.43
CA MET A 146 -17.17 -18.83 5.78
C MET A 146 -16.45 -20.17 5.83
N GLY A 147 -17.19 -21.27 6.02
CA GLY A 147 -16.65 -22.64 6.01
C GLY A 147 -15.92 -23.06 7.28
N PHE A 148 -15.98 -22.25 8.36
CA PHE A 148 -15.38 -22.61 9.65
C PHE A 148 -16.02 -23.87 10.25
N ASP A 149 -17.34 -24.01 10.17
CA ASP A 149 -18.04 -25.16 10.74
C ASP A 149 -17.71 -26.47 10.01
N ASP A 150 -17.61 -26.42 8.68
CA ASP A 150 -17.17 -27.55 7.86
C ASP A 150 -15.73 -27.94 8.18
N TYR A 151 -14.86 -26.95 8.41
CA TYR A 151 -13.50 -27.19 8.85
C TYR A 151 -13.44 -27.84 10.25
N VAL A 152 -14.24 -27.37 11.21
CA VAL A 152 -14.33 -28.00 12.55
C VAL A 152 -14.79 -29.45 12.44
N LYS A 153 -15.75 -29.74 11.55
CA LYS A 153 -16.23 -31.10 11.30
C LYS A 153 -15.12 -31.99 10.72
N ALA A 154 -14.44 -31.54 9.67
CA ALA A 154 -13.33 -32.25 9.06
C ALA A 154 -12.17 -32.47 10.06
N PHE A 155 -11.87 -31.46 10.88
CA PHE A 155 -10.84 -31.56 11.91
C PHE A 155 -11.18 -32.58 13.01
N LYS A 156 -12.46 -32.69 13.41
CA LYS A 156 -12.94 -33.73 14.33
C LYS A 156 -12.87 -35.13 13.72
N GLU A 157 -13.04 -35.26 12.40
CA GLU A 157 -12.89 -36.53 11.70
C GLU A 157 -11.40 -36.94 11.62
N SER A 158 -10.49 -35.99 11.40
CA SER A 158 -9.05 -36.24 11.35
C SER A 158 -8.41 -36.44 12.72
N ASP A 159 -8.87 -35.71 13.74
CA ASP A 159 -8.44 -35.84 15.14
C ASP A 159 -9.65 -35.81 16.08
N PRO A 160 -10.28 -36.97 16.31
CA PRO A 160 -11.45 -37.11 17.18
C PRO A 160 -11.19 -36.74 18.64
N SER A 161 -9.92 -36.66 19.05
CA SER A 161 -9.50 -36.38 20.42
C SER A 161 -9.20 -34.89 20.68
N ALA A 162 -9.04 -34.10 19.63
CA ALA A 162 -8.59 -32.71 19.74
C ALA A 162 -9.67 -31.73 20.21
N ILE A 163 -10.96 -31.98 19.91
CA ILE A 163 -12.09 -31.14 20.29
C ILE A 163 -13.12 -31.97 21.08
N LEU A 164 -13.36 -31.57 22.32
CA LEU A 164 -14.30 -32.22 23.23
C LEU A 164 -15.76 -31.92 22.82
N PRO A 165 -16.68 -32.88 22.98
CA PRO A 165 -18.11 -32.64 22.79
C PRO A 165 -18.64 -31.64 23.82
N ASP A 166 -19.63 -30.85 23.41
CA ASP A 166 -20.18 -29.79 24.26
C ASP A 166 -21.03 -30.42 25.38
N GLY A 167 -20.54 -30.31 26.62
CA GLY A 167 -21.11 -30.98 27.78
C GLY A 167 -20.46 -32.33 28.11
N GLY A 168 -19.36 -32.29 28.87
CA GLY A 168 -19.01 -33.34 29.84
C GLY A 168 -18.07 -34.44 29.37
N MET A 169 -16.88 -34.44 29.99
CA MET A 169 -15.93 -35.54 30.18
C MET A 169 -15.33 -36.16 28.90
N ALA A 170 -13.99 -36.13 28.83
CA ALA A 170 -13.24 -37.00 27.93
C ALA A 170 -13.77 -38.43 28.08
N ARG A 171 -14.22 -39.02 26.97
CA ARG A 171 -14.53 -40.44 26.93
C ARG A 171 -13.20 -41.17 27.01
N PHE A 172 -12.77 -41.51 28.22
CA PHE A 172 -11.90 -42.66 28.38
C PHE A 172 -12.68 -43.83 27.78
N SER A 173 -12.19 -44.33 26.64
CA SER A 173 -12.72 -45.55 26.03
C SER A 173 -12.90 -46.59 27.13
N ALA A 174 -14.12 -47.09 27.21
CA ALA A 174 -14.68 -47.98 28.23
C ALA A 174 -13.63 -48.80 29.02
N SER A 175 -13.88 -48.96 30.33
CA SER A 175 -13.33 -50.09 31.08
C SER A 175 -13.45 -51.33 30.20
N ALA A 176 -12.33 -52.01 29.94
CA ALA A 176 -12.35 -53.30 29.27
C ALA A 176 -13.45 -54.12 29.94
N THR A 177 -14.43 -54.58 29.17
CA THR A 177 -15.43 -55.52 29.66
C THR A 177 -14.65 -56.74 30.10
N GLY A 178 -14.31 -56.80 31.39
CA GLY A 178 -13.81 -58.01 32.01
C GLY A 178 -14.90 -59.03 31.80
N ALA A 179 -14.63 -60.03 30.95
CA ALA A 179 -15.42 -61.24 30.93
C ALA A 179 -15.58 -61.69 32.38
N PRO A 180 -16.79 -62.09 32.83
CA PRO A 180 -17.00 -62.52 34.21
C PRO A 180 -15.92 -63.54 34.54
N GLY A 181 -15.10 -63.20 35.53
CA GLY A 181 -13.88 -63.92 35.87
C GLY A 181 -14.18 -65.39 36.05
N GLN A 182 -13.63 -66.21 35.16
CA GLN A 182 -13.54 -67.62 35.39
C GLN A 182 -12.71 -67.79 36.67
N PRO A 183 -13.18 -68.54 37.69
CA PRO A 183 -12.55 -68.58 38.99
C PRO A 183 -11.08 -68.95 38.83
N ALA A 184 -10.19 -68.11 39.35
CA ALA A 184 -8.76 -68.21 39.11
C ALA A 184 -8.16 -69.46 39.77
N ASN A 185 -8.91 -70.09 40.68
CA ASN A 185 -8.50 -71.21 41.51
C ASN A 185 -9.71 -71.96 42.10
N THR A 186 -9.47 -73.18 42.55
CA THR A 186 -10.49 -74.11 43.07
C THR A 186 -11.23 -73.57 44.30
N HIS A 187 -10.57 -72.72 45.09
CA HIS A 187 -11.18 -72.08 46.26
C HIS A 187 -12.23 -71.03 45.87
N GLU A 188 -12.00 -70.28 44.78
CA GLU A 188 -12.95 -69.28 44.27
C GLU A 188 -14.15 -69.96 43.58
N ALA A 189 -13.93 -71.08 42.90
CA ALA A 189 -15.00 -71.92 42.35
C ALA A 189 -15.90 -72.50 43.45
N ALA A 190 -15.32 -72.96 44.57
CA ALA A 190 -16.08 -73.45 45.71
C ALA A 190 -16.91 -72.33 46.35
N ASN A 191 -16.33 -71.15 46.57
CA ASN A 191 -17.06 -70.00 47.12
C ASN A 191 -18.19 -69.50 46.20
N ALA A 192 -17.98 -69.53 44.89
CA ALA A 192 -19.03 -69.22 43.90
C ALA A 192 -20.18 -70.26 43.94
N ALA A 193 -19.85 -71.54 44.05
CA ALA A 193 -20.84 -72.61 44.20
C ALA A 193 -21.64 -72.49 45.52
N PHE A 194 -21.00 -72.12 46.63
CA PHE A 194 -21.69 -71.86 47.89
C PHE A 194 -22.65 -70.67 47.81
N ARG A 195 -22.26 -69.58 47.13
CA ARG A 195 -23.18 -68.44 46.89
C ARG A 195 -24.35 -68.84 45.99
N ALA A 196 -24.13 -69.66 44.98
CA ALA A 196 -25.19 -70.13 44.08
C ALA A 196 -26.15 -71.11 44.77
N ALA A 197 -25.66 -71.98 45.65
CA ALA A 197 -26.46 -72.98 46.34
C ALA A 197 -27.28 -72.42 47.52
N PHE A 198 -26.86 -71.28 48.10
CA PHE A 198 -27.48 -70.72 49.31
C PHE A 198 -27.96 -69.27 49.18
N GLY A 199 -27.75 -68.61 48.03
CA GLY A 199 -28.10 -67.20 47.79
C GLY A 199 -29.51 -66.94 47.26
N GLN A 200 -30.38 -67.96 47.15
CA GLN A 200 -31.73 -67.80 46.61
C GLN A 200 -32.82 -68.13 47.64
N LYS A 201 -33.09 -67.20 48.56
CA LYS A 201 -34.41 -66.90 49.13
C LYS A 201 -34.27 -65.83 50.23
N GLY A 202 -34.92 -64.69 50.00
CA GLY A 202 -35.00 -63.54 50.90
C GLY A 202 -35.08 -62.26 50.10
#